data_AF-A0A9R1PPA5-F1
#
_entry.id   AF-A0A9R1PPA5-F1
#
_cell.length_a   1.000
_cell.length_b   1.000
_cell.length_c   1.000
_cell.angle_alpha   90.00
_cell.angle_beta   90.00
_cell.angle_gamma   90.00
#
_symmetry.space_group_name_H-M   'P 1'
#
loop_
_entity.id
_entity.type
_entity.pdbx_description
1 polymer ?
#
loop_
_entity_poly.entity_id
_entity_poly.type
_entity_poly.pdbx_seq_one_letter_code
_entity_poly.pdbx_strand_id
1 'polypeptide(L)'
;MPLLPPPSTATLPHLRLPLPLPQSLRLLHRASRHPRLLPAVAAASLPPPPPDALLPSQATGLVAASQANFMRVIVSSTAPGLEQHQGTDLLCVVRALLKKIRRRVLVGDRVLVGAVDWTDRRGMIEDVFERRSEVVDPPVANVDRLVVLFSLDQPQPEPATLTRFLVEAESTGIPFVLAFNKVELVDDQVYSVGARIGSLGYQEDTFLFFISILS
;
A
#
# COMPACT_ATOMS: atom_id res chain seq x y z
N MET A 1 28.30 -29.54 -45.24
CA MET A 1 27.32 -29.10 -44.21
C MET A 1 28.02 -29.16 -42.87
N PRO A 2 28.37 -28.02 -42.25
CA PRO A 2 29.08 -28.01 -40.98
C PRO A 2 28.10 -28.31 -39.83
N LEU A 3 28.55 -29.15 -38.90
CA LEU A 3 27.86 -29.51 -37.66
C LEU A 3 27.74 -28.27 -36.77
N LEU A 4 26.52 -27.95 -36.33
CA LEU A 4 26.29 -26.95 -35.28
C LEU A 4 26.94 -27.44 -33.96
N PRO A 5 27.60 -26.54 -33.19
CA PRO A 5 28.06 -26.87 -31.85
C PRO A 5 26.87 -27.02 -30.89
N PRO A 6 26.99 -27.83 -29.81
CA PRO A 6 25.94 -27.99 -28.81
C PRO A 6 25.71 -26.68 -28.03
N PRO A 7 24.51 -26.48 -27.45
CA PRO A 7 24.19 -25.27 -26.70
C PRO A 7 25.11 -25.14 -25.47
N SER A 8 25.79 -24.00 -25.40
CA SER A 8 26.60 -23.58 -24.25
C SER A 8 25.77 -23.66 -22.97
N THR A 9 26.23 -24.46 -22.01
CA THR A 9 25.70 -24.50 -20.64
C THR A 9 25.93 -23.14 -20.00
N ALA A 10 24.92 -22.27 -20.04
CA ALA A 10 24.94 -21.02 -19.29
C ALA A 10 24.86 -21.36 -17.80
N THR A 11 26.02 -21.45 -17.16
CA THR A 11 26.11 -21.54 -15.70
C THR A 11 25.49 -20.26 -15.13
N LEU A 12 24.32 -20.38 -14.51
CA LEU A 12 23.70 -19.31 -13.72
C LEU A 12 24.75 -18.78 -12.73
N PRO A 13 25.05 -17.47 -12.71
CA PRO A 13 25.94 -16.92 -11.71
C PRO A 13 25.28 -17.13 -10.35
N HIS A 14 25.98 -17.84 -9.47
CA HIS A 14 25.60 -17.99 -8.08
C HIS A 14 25.36 -16.60 -7.48
N LEU A 15 24.08 -16.24 -7.27
CA LEU A 15 23.67 -15.11 -6.44
C LEU A 15 24.27 -15.30 -5.05
N ARG A 16 25.45 -14.71 -4.82
CA ARG A 16 26.06 -14.63 -3.49
C ARG A 16 25.17 -13.69 -2.66
N LEU A 17 24.47 -14.28 -1.69
CA LEU A 17 23.64 -13.58 -0.73
C LEU A 17 24.48 -12.52 0.02
N PRO A 18 23.90 -11.34 0.33
CA PRO A 18 24.47 -10.45 1.32
C PRO A 18 24.50 -11.18 2.67
N LEU A 19 25.46 -10.79 3.52
CA LEU A 19 25.61 -11.27 4.89
C LEU A 19 24.27 -11.31 5.63
N PRO A 20 24.08 -12.28 6.56
CA PRO A 20 22.84 -12.38 7.34
C PRO A 20 22.55 -11.05 8.04
N LEU A 21 21.27 -10.64 8.01
CA LEU A 21 20.80 -9.45 8.71
C LEU A 21 21.33 -9.43 10.16
N PRO A 22 21.72 -8.25 10.68
CA PRO A 22 22.27 -8.12 12.02
C PRO A 22 21.33 -8.75 13.06
N GLN A 23 21.92 -9.42 14.06
CA GLN A 23 21.20 -10.24 15.05
C GLN A 23 20.08 -9.47 15.80
N SER A 24 20.16 -8.15 15.87
CA SER A 24 19.13 -7.26 16.41
C SER A 24 17.79 -7.38 15.67
N LEU A 25 17.80 -7.56 14.35
CA LEU A 25 16.59 -7.72 13.53
C LEU A 25 15.97 -9.12 13.68
N ARG A 26 16.78 -10.15 13.94
CA ARG A 26 16.28 -11.51 14.24
C ARG A 26 15.57 -11.59 15.59
N LEU A 27 16.01 -10.79 16.56
CA LEU A 27 15.36 -10.66 17.86
C LEU A 27 14.02 -9.92 17.75
N LEU A 28 13.94 -8.89 16.91
CA LEU A 28 12.67 -8.27 16.54
C LEU A 28 11.76 -9.25 15.82
N HIS A 29 12.26 -10.10 14.92
CA HIS A 29 11.44 -11.10 14.24
C HIS A 29 10.91 -12.21 15.17
N ARG A 30 11.69 -12.63 16.17
CA ARG A 30 11.23 -13.58 17.22
C ARG A 30 10.31 -12.94 18.26
N ALA A 31 10.49 -11.66 18.55
CA ALA A 31 9.58 -10.87 19.39
C ALA A 31 8.30 -10.50 18.62
N SER A 32 8.39 -10.40 17.30
CA SER A 32 7.31 -10.35 16.31
C SER A 32 6.85 -11.76 15.93
N ARG A 33 6.74 -12.68 16.91
CA ARG A 33 5.50 -13.47 16.96
C ARG A 33 4.42 -12.42 16.87
N HIS A 34 3.69 -12.30 15.77
CA HIS A 34 2.64 -11.28 15.63
C HIS A 34 2.02 -11.09 17.00
N PRO A 35 2.32 -10.00 17.73
CA PRO A 35 1.35 -9.60 18.71
C PRO A 35 0.13 -9.49 17.81
N ARG A 36 -0.98 -10.10 18.21
CA ARG A 36 -2.23 -9.40 17.97
C ARG A 36 -1.87 -7.97 18.35
N LEU A 37 -1.64 -7.11 17.36
CA LEU A 37 -1.47 -5.70 17.59
C LEU A 37 -2.85 -5.39 18.15
N LEU A 38 -2.94 -5.47 19.48
CA LEU A 38 -3.95 -4.76 20.23
C LEU A 38 -3.89 -3.39 19.58
N PRO A 39 -4.99 -2.93 18.95
CA PRO A 39 -4.97 -1.71 18.17
C PRO A 39 -4.27 -0.68 19.04
N ALA A 40 -3.16 -0.13 18.52
CA ALA A 40 -2.39 0.90 19.20
C ALA A 40 -3.41 1.83 19.83
N VAL A 41 -3.36 1.87 21.18
CA VAL A 41 -4.41 2.40 22.05
C VAL A 41 -5.11 3.52 21.33
N ALA A 42 -6.38 3.30 21.00
CA ALA A 42 -7.25 4.27 20.37
C ALA A 42 -7.24 5.53 21.23
N ALA A 43 -6.31 6.44 20.96
CA ALA A 43 -6.51 7.85 21.20
C ALA A 43 -7.80 8.14 20.44
N ALA A 44 -8.83 8.54 21.19
CA ALA A 44 -10.19 8.58 20.71
C ALA A 44 -10.30 9.52 19.50
N SER A 45 -10.13 8.93 18.32
CA SER A 45 -10.44 9.53 17.04
C SER A 45 -11.93 9.81 17.07
N LEU A 46 -12.34 11.04 16.77
CA LEU A 46 -13.76 11.31 16.54
C LEU A 46 -14.21 10.33 15.44
N PRO A 47 -15.16 9.43 15.73
CA PRO A 47 -15.68 8.53 14.71
C PRO A 47 -16.25 9.39 13.57
N PRO A 48 -16.22 8.89 12.32
CA PRO A 48 -16.94 9.57 11.25
C PRO A 48 -18.36 9.86 11.74
N PRO A 49 -18.87 11.09 11.55
CA PRO A 49 -20.18 11.46 12.05
C PRO A 49 -21.21 10.45 11.50
N PRO A 50 -22.20 10.05 12.31
CA PRO A 50 -23.28 9.21 11.82
C PRO A 50 -23.94 9.90 10.61
N PRO A 51 -24.45 9.13 9.62
CA PRO A 51 -25.06 9.70 8.41
C PRO A 51 -26.11 10.76 8.72
N ASP A 52 -26.91 10.52 9.77
CA ASP A 52 -27.98 11.41 10.24
C ASP A 52 -27.51 12.78 10.74
N ALA A 53 -26.22 12.93 11.03
CA ALA A 53 -25.60 14.20 11.44
C ALA A 53 -25.06 15.03 10.26
N LEU A 54 -25.05 14.48 9.04
CA LEU A 54 -24.59 15.19 7.85
C LEU A 54 -25.69 16.08 7.27
N LEU A 55 -25.31 17.30 6.89
CA LEU A 55 -26.19 18.19 6.14
C LEU A 55 -26.35 17.71 4.68
N PRO A 56 -27.44 18.08 3.96
CA PRO A 56 -27.62 17.70 2.56
C PRO A 56 -26.50 18.18 1.61
N SER A 57 -25.78 19.22 2.00
CA SER A 57 -24.61 19.77 1.29
C SER A 57 -23.28 19.25 1.82
N GLN A 58 -23.30 18.23 2.68
CA GLN A 58 -22.12 17.59 3.24
C GLN A 58 -22.10 16.10 2.90
N ALA A 59 -20.87 15.58 2.82
CA ALA A 59 -20.61 14.18 2.61
C ALA A 59 -19.28 13.81 3.28
N THR A 60 -19.10 12.54 3.62
CA THR A 60 -17.77 12.01 3.92
C THR A 60 -17.28 11.18 2.75
N GLY A 61 -15.97 11.18 2.54
CA GLY A 61 -15.39 10.44 1.44
C GLY A 61 -13.91 10.15 1.61
N LEU A 62 -13.36 9.43 0.64
CA LEU A 62 -11.94 9.09 0.57
C LEU A 62 -11.30 9.83 -0.60
N VAL A 63 -10.16 10.48 -0.34
CA VAL A 63 -9.37 11.14 -1.38
C VAL A 63 -8.72 10.05 -2.24
N ALA A 64 -9.24 9.86 -3.45
CA ALA A 64 -8.78 8.84 -4.38
C ALA A 64 -7.57 9.30 -5.22
N ALA A 65 -7.50 10.59 -5.54
CA ALA A 65 -6.38 11.14 -6.32
C ALA A 65 -6.13 12.61 -6.00
N SER A 66 -4.88 13.02 -6.14
CA SER A 66 -4.44 14.41 -6.08
C SER A 66 -4.13 14.92 -7.49
N GLN A 67 -4.70 16.06 -7.87
CA GLN A 67 -4.42 16.77 -9.11
C GLN A 67 -4.01 18.21 -8.79
N ALA A 68 -3.42 18.93 -9.76
CA ALA A 68 -2.79 20.23 -9.51
C ALA A 68 -3.69 21.25 -8.77
N ASN A 69 -4.99 21.29 -9.10
CA ASN A 69 -5.94 22.26 -8.53
C ASN A 69 -7.07 21.65 -7.71
N PHE A 70 -7.26 20.32 -7.78
CA PHE A 70 -8.40 19.62 -7.19
C PHE A 70 -7.97 18.25 -6.66
N MET A 71 -8.72 17.77 -5.67
CA MET A 71 -8.65 16.42 -5.14
C MET A 71 -9.88 15.66 -5.62
N ARG A 72 -9.71 14.45 -6.13
CA ARG A 72 -10.84 13.56 -6.45
C ARG A 72 -11.23 12.82 -5.19
N VAL A 73 -12.47 12.97 -4.73
CA VAL A 73 -12.99 12.33 -3.52
C VAL A 73 -14.12 11.37 -3.90
N ILE A 74 -13.99 10.10 -3.50
CA ILE A 74 -15.07 9.12 -3.63
C ILE A 74 -15.95 9.21 -2.41
N VAL A 75 -17.23 9.52 -2.62
CA VAL A 75 -18.22 9.66 -1.55
C VAL A 75 -18.45 8.30 -0.88
N SER A 76 -18.30 8.25 0.44
CA SER A 76 -18.52 7.05 1.25
C SER A 76 -19.84 7.09 2.00
N SER A 77 -20.22 8.26 2.53
CA SER A 77 -21.49 8.44 3.25
C SER A 77 -22.02 9.86 3.04
N THR A 78 -23.35 9.97 3.06
CA THR A 78 -24.13 11.18 2.79
C THR A 78 -25.22 11.34 3.84
N ALA A 79 -25.89 12.49 3.85
CA ALA A 79 -27.12 12.67 4.61
C ALA A 79 -28.21 11.64 4.20
N PRO A 80 -29.16 11.32 5.08
CA PRO A 80 -30.30 10.45 4.76
C PRO A 80 -31.08 10.96 3.56
N GLY A 81 -31.44 10.06 2.64
CA GLY A 81 -32.15 10.41 1.39
C GLY A 81 -31.25 10.85 0.23
N LEU A 82 -29.93 10.88 0.42
CA LEU A 82 -28.94 11.16 -0.64
C LEU A 82 -28.02 9.97 -0.94
N GLU A 83 -28.40 8.76 -0.50
CA GLU A 83 -27.59 7.55 -0.61
C GLU A 83 -27.24 7.18 -2.06
N GLN A 84 -28.05 7.61 -3.04
CA GLN A 84 -27.77 7.42 -4.47
C GLN A 84 -26.44 8.04 -4.91
N HIS A 85 -25.87 8.96 -4.14
CA HIS A 85 -24.59 9.58 -4.44
C HIS A 85 -23.38 8.85 -3.84
N GLN A 86 -23.58 7.80 -3.03
CA GLN A 86 -22.49 6.96 -2.53
C GLN A 86 -21.73 6.31 -3.69
N GLY A 87 -20.41 6.27 -3.59
CA GLY A 87 -19.52 5.80 -4.66
C GLY A 87 -19.30 6.81 -5.79
N THR A 88 -19.97 7.97 -5.78
CA THR A 88 -19.75 9.02 -6.79
C THR A 88 -18.44 9.76 -6.52
N ASP A 89 -17.76 10.15 -7.60
CA ASP A 89 -16.59 11.01 -7.55
C ASP A 89 -16.96 12.49 -7.49
N LEU A 90 -16.38 13.22 -6.55
CA LEU A 90 -16.43 14.67 -6.45
C LEU A 90 -15.06 15.29 -6.78
N LEU A 91 -15.06 16.39 -7.51
CA LEU A 91 -13.89 17.26 -7.68
C LEU A 91 -13.88 18.32 -6.58
N CYS A 92 -12.99 18.15 -5.62
CA CYS A 92 -12.96 18.96 -4.41
C CYS A 92 -11.75 19.89 -4.37
N VAL A 93 -11.99 21.14 -3.97
CA VAL A 93 -10.91 22.06 -3.60
C VAL A 93 -10.61 21.95 -2.10
N VAL A 94 -9.36 22.18 -1.71
CA VAL A 94 -8.96 22.17 -0.29
C VAL A 94 -9.25 23.51 0.34
N ARG A 95 -10.01 23.53 1.45
CA ARG A 95 -10.31 24.76 2.20
C ARG A 95 -9.02 25.49 2.58
N ALA A 96 -8.98 26.80 2.34
CA ALA A 96 -7.81 27.62 2.61
C ALA A 96 -7.32 27.54 4.07
N LEU A 97 -8.25 27.35 5.01
CA LEU A 97 -7.93 27.17 6.43
C LEU A 97 -7.01 25.97 6.67
N LEU A 98 -7.24 24.83 6.01
CA LEU A 98 -6.40 23.63 6.13
C LEU A 98 -4.97 23.91 5.69
N LYS A 99 -4.79 24.70 4.62
CA LYS A 99 -3.46 25.16 4.17
C LYS A 99 -2.79 26.06 5.21
N LYS A 100 -3.55 26.99 5.83
CA LYS A 100 -3.05 27.91 6.85
C LYS A 100 -2.57 27.19 8.11
N ILE A 101 -3.30 26.17 8.56
CA ILE A 101 -2.90 25.35 9.71
C ILE A 101 -1.91 24.24 9.33
N ARG A 102 -1.41 24.22 8.09
CA ARG A 102 -0.49 23.22 7.53
C ARG A 102 -1.01 21.77 7.62
N ARG A 103 -2.33 21.60 7.66
CA ARG A 103 -2.97 20.29 7.55
C ARG A 103 -3.01 19.89 6.07
N ARG A 104 -2.03 19.07 5.66
CA ARG A 104 -1.94 18.53 4.30
C ARG A 104 -3.05 17.50 4.06
N VAL A 105 -3.66 17.54 2.89
CA VAL A 105 -4.56 16.49 2.40
C VAL A 105 -3.75 15.55 1.50
N LEU A 106 -3.81 14.26 1.74
CA LEU A 106 -3.11 13.20 1.02
C LEU A 106 -4.10 12.25 0.34
N VAL A 107 -3.63 11.51 -0.65
CA VAL A 107 -4.38 10.37 -1.20
C VAL A 107 -4.56 9.34 -0.07
N GLY A 108 -5.76 8.75 0.01
CA GLY A 108 -6.16 7.84 1.08
C GLY A 108 -6.70 8.53 2.33
N ASP A 109 -6.63 9.87 2.43
CA ASP A 109 -7.27 10.58 3.53
C ASP A 109 -8.79 10.40 3.49
N ARG A 110 -9.37 10.17 4.67
CA ARG A 110 -10.81 10.30 4.88
C ARG A 110 -11.10 11.76 5.17
N VAL A 111 -12.09 12.32 4.49
CA VAL A 111 -12.38 13.75 4.54
C VAL A 111 -13.86 14.05 4.76
N LEU A 112 -14.12 15.18 5.41
CA LEU A 112 -15.41 15.84 5.40
C LEU A 112 -15.44 16.80 4.21
N VAL A 113 -16.40 16.59 3.32
CA VAL A 113 -16.68 17.47 2.18
C VAL A 113 -17.91 18.29 2.51
N GLY A 114 -17.82 19.60 2.34
CA GLY A 114 -18.94 20.52 2.44
C GLY A 114 -19.14 21.30 1.15
N ALA A 115 -20.21 22.10 1.14
CA ALA A 115 -20.67 22.84 -0.04
C ALA A 115 -20.74 21.93 -1.29
N VAL A 116 -21.26 20.71 -1.11
CA VAL A 116 -21.36 19.74 -2.19
C VAL A 116 -22.42 20.18 -3.19
N ASP A 117 -22.00 20.31 -4.45
CA ASP A 117 -22.89 20.40 -5.60
C ASP A 117 -22.98 19.01 -6.23
N TRP A 118 -24.12 18.36 -6.03
CA TRP A 118 -24.39 17.01 -6.52
C TRP A 118 -24.60 16.95 -8.03
N THR A 119 -25.01 18.05 -8.67
CA THR A 119 -25.23 18.12 -10.12
C THR A 119 -23.90 18.27 -10.85
N ASP A 120 -23.06 19.21 -10.40
CA ASP A 120 -21.75 19.45 -11.01
C ASP A 120 -20.64 18.55 -10.46
N ARG A 121 -20.95 17.76 -9.42
CA ARG A 121 -20.02 16.86 -8.71
C ARG A 121 -18.80 17.61 -8.18
N ARG A 122 -19.04 18.72 -7.50
CA ARG A 122 -18.02 19.59 -6.91
C ARG A 122 -18.19 19.70 -5.40
N GLY A 123 -17.12 20.03 -4.70
CA GLY A 123 -17.17 20.27 -3.26
C GLY A 123 -15.93 20.95 -2.71
N MET A 124 -15.94 21.15 -1.40
CA MET A 124 -14.82 21.70 -0.65
C MET A 124 -14.43 20.70 0.45
N ILE A 125 -13.16 20.32 0.52
CA ILE A 125 -12.63 19.55 1.66
C ILE A 125 -12.56 20.51 2.85
N GLU A 126 -13.47 20.33 3.81
CA GLU A 126 -13.58 21.16 5.00
C GLU A 126 -12.63 20.70 6.10
N ASP A 127 -12.49 19.39 6.25
CA ASP A 127 -11.65 18.76 7.26
C ASP A 127 -11.12 17.39 6.82
N VAL A 128 -10.05 16.95 7.49
CA VAL A 128 -9.37 15.66 7.27
C VAL A 128 -9.41 14.88 8.57
N PHE A 129 -10.07 13.71 8.56
CA PHE A 129 -10.13 12.83 9.72
C PHE A 129 -8.73 12.33 10.13
N GLU A 130 -8.63 11.77 11.33
CA GLU A 130 -7.37 11.23 11.84
C GLU A 130 -6.85 10.08 10.98
N ARG A 131 -5.52 10.05 10.78
CA ARG A 131 -4.85 9.03 9.97
C ARG A 131 -4.53 7.82 10.83
N ARG A 132 -4.77 6.64 10.30
CA ARG A 132 -4.33 5.37 10.91
C ARG A 132 -2.89 5.03 10.56
N SER A 133 -2.45 5.46 9.38
CA SER A 133 -1.09 5.26 8.86
C SER A 133 -0.76 6.35 7.84
N GLU A 134 0.53 6.56 7.60
CA GLU A 134 1.04 7.50 6.60
C GLU A 134 2.36 6.95 6.03
N VAL A 135 2.42 6.82 4.71
CA VAL A 135 3.63 6.53 3.95
C VAL A 135 4.20 7.85 3.48
N VAL A 136 5.51 8.05 3.64
CA VAL A 136 6.18 9.32 3.31
C VAL A 136 6.42 9.44 1.80
N ASP A 137 6.81 8.34 1.17
CA ASP A 137 7.19 8.30 -0.25
C ASP A 137 6.67 7.02 -0.94
N PRO A 138 5.72 7.12 -1.88
CA PRO A 138 4.92 8.30 -2.17
C PRO A 138 4.01 8.67 -0.98
N PRO A 139 3.60 9.95 -0.83
CA PRO A 139 2.80 10.39 0.30
C PRO A 139 1.36 9.87 0.21
N VAL A 140 1.03 8.87 1.02
CA VAL A 140 -0.28 8.20 1.05
C VAL A 140 -0.71 7.94 2.50
N ALA A 141 -1.98 8.21 2.83
CA ALA A 141 -2.55 7.99 4.15
C ALA A 141 -3.45 6.75 4.21
N ASN A 142 -3.66 6.23 5.42
CA ASN A 142 -4.60 5.13 5.72
C ASN A 142 -4.35 3.86 4.88
N VAL A 143 -3.08 3.55 4.64
CA VAL A 143 -2.65 2.29 4.02
C VAL A 143 -2.80 1.15 5.03
N ASP A 144 -3.61 0.16 4.69
CA ASP A 144 -3.83 -1.03 5.52
C ASP A 144 -2.76 -2.11 5.31
N ARG A 145 -2.24 -2.22 4.08
CA ARG A 145 -1.25 -3.22 3.67
C ARG A 145 -0.30 -2.66 2.61
N LEU A 146 0.98 -3.03 2.70
CA LEU A 146 1.94 -2.83 1.61
C LEU A 146 2.11 -4.13 0.82
N VAL A 147 2.33 -4.02 -0.49
CA VAL A 147 2.71 -5.15 -1.34
C VAL A 147 4.07 -4.83 -1.94
N VAL A 148 5.07 -5.62 -1.57
CA VAL A 148 6.42 -5.54 -2.10
C VAL A 148 6.51 -6.56 -3.23
N LEU A 149 6.55 -6.09 -4.48
CA LEU A 149 6.49 -6.95 -5.67
C LEU A 149 7.85 -7.03 -6.35
N PHE A 150 8.34 -8.25 -6.59
CA PHE A 150 9.54 -8.52 -7.38
C PHE A 150 9.23 -9.45 -8.56
N SER A 151 9.98 -9.28 -9.64
CA SER A 151 10.02 -10.29 -10.70
C SER A 151 10.99 -11.40 -10.35
N LEU A 152 10.62 -12.64 -10.64
CA LEU A 152 11.53 -13.79 -10.53
C LEU A 152 12.53 -13.82 -11.68
N ASP A 153 12.11 -13.35 -12.86
CA ASP A 153 12.96 -13.19 -14.02
C ASP A 153 12.56 -11.95 -14.83
N GLN A 154 13.50 -11.42 -15.63
CA GLN A 154 13.30 -10.23 -16.48
C GLN A 154 12.71 -8.98 -15.76
N PRO A 155 13.44 -8.33 -14.84
CA PRO A 155 14.77 -8.69 -14.37
C PRO A 155 14.70 -9.67 -13.19
N GLN A 156 15.77 -10.45 -13.02
CA GLN A 156 15.95 -11.24 -11.80
C GLN A 156 16.12 -10.30 -10.60
N PRO A 157 15.59 -10.68 -9.41
CA PRO A 157 15.63 -9.82 -8.25
C PRO A 157 17.06 -9.80 -7.67
N GLU A 158 17.65 -8.62 -7.61
CA GLU A 158 18.96 -8.44 -6.98
C GLU A 158 18.81 -8.48 -5.43
N PRO A 159 19.62 -9.26 -4.69
CA PRO A 159 19.45 -9.46 -3.25
C PRO A 159 19.59 -8.19 -2.41
N ALA A 160 20.49 -7.29 -2.81
CA ALA A 160 20.70 -6.03 -2.13
C ALA A 160 19.45 -5.14 -2.26
N THR A 161 18.88 -5.10 -3.46
CA THR A 161 17.64 -4.37 -3.75
C THR A 161 16.46 -4.98 -2.99
N LEU A 162 16.27 -6.31 -3.05
CA LEU A 162 15.24 -7.02 -2.29
C LEU A 162 15.32 -6.68 -0.79
N THR A 163 16.51 -6.79 -0.21
CA THR A 163 16.74 -6.52 1.22
C THR A 163 16.41 -5.08 1.58
N ARG A 164 16.81 -4.11 0.74
CA ARG A 164 16.50 -2.69 0.94
C ARG A 164 15.00 -2.44 1.02
N PHE A 165 14.23 -2.98 0.07
CA PHE A 165 12.77 -2.83 0.06
C PHE A 165 12.09 -3.50 1.25
N LEU A 166 12.60 -4.65 1.71
CA LEU A 166 12.07 -5.32 2.90
C LEU A 166 12.32 -4.51 4.17
N VAL A 167 13.53 -3.97 4.34
CA VAL A 167 13.87 -3.09 5.48
C VAL A 167 13.02 -1.82 5.45
N GLU A 168 12.82 -1.24 4.26
CA GLU A 168 11.98 -0.07 4.08
C GLU A 168 10.52 -0.37 4.43
N ALA A 169 9.95 -1.46 3.92
CA ALA A 169 8.59 -1.88 4.24
C ALA A 169 8.40 -2.12 5.75
N GLU A 170 9.34 -2.80 6.41
CA GLU A 170 9.31 -2.99 7.87
C GLU A 170 9.38 -1.67 8.64
N SER A 171 10.20 -0.73 8.19
CA SER A 171 10.36 0.57 8.85
C SER A 171 9.08 1.41 8.89
N THR A 172 8.14 1.17 7.97
CA THR A 172 6.84 1.85 7.96
C THR A 172 5.91 1.41 9.09
N GLY A 173 6.14 0.23 9.68
CA GLY A 173 5.23 -0.39 10.64
C GLY A 173 3.89 -0.85 10.06
N ILE A 174 3.68 -0.69 8.75
CA ILE A 174 2.49 -1.18 8.05
C ILE A 174 2.71 -2.66 7.70
N PRO A 175 1.74 -3.55 7.94
CA PRO A 175 1.89 -4.95 7.56
C PRO A 175 2.07 -5.07 6.04
N PHE A 176 3.09 -5.80 5.60
CA PHE A 176 3.39 -5.96 4.17
C PHE A 176 3.32 -7.43 3.72
N VAL A 177 3.16 -7.62 2.41
CA VAL A 177 3.20 -8.91 1.73
C VAL A 177 4.29 -8.86 0.67
N LEU A 178 5.16 -9.88 0.64
CA LEU A 178 6.13 -10.08 -0.42
C LEU A 178 5.51 -10.94 -1.53
N ALA A 179 5.44 -10.38 -2.73
CA ALA A 179 4.86 -11.04 -3.90
C ALA A 179 5.91 -11.21 -5.01
N PHE A 180 5.76 -12.27 -5.80
CA PHE A 180 6.62 -12.57 -6.92
C PHE A 180 5.79 -12.72 -8.20
N ASN A 181 6.14 -11.99 -9.26
CA ASN A 181 5.56 -12.17 -10.60
C ASN A 181 6.56 -12.85 -11.55
N LYS A 182 6.08 -13.24 -12.73
CA LYS A 182 6.86 -13.90 -13.80
C LYS A 182 7.39 -15.28 -13.43
N VAL A 183 6.54 -16.04 -12.75
CA VAL A 183 6.82 -17.39 -12.25
C VAL A 183 6.91 -18.37 -13.41
N GLU A 184 6.18 -18.09 -14.49
CA GLU A 184 6.20 -18.85 -15.73
C GLU A 184 7.53 -18.79 -16.48
N LEU A 185 8.41 -17.83 -16.17
CA LEU A 185 9.70 -17.66 -16.84
C LEU A 185 10.84 -18.48 -16.21
N VAL A 186 10.55 -19.19 -15.12
CA VAL A 186 11.55 -19.92 -14.35
C VAL A 186 11.08 -21.36 -14.16
N ASP A 187 12.00 -22.30 -14.42
CA ASP A 187 11.76 -23.74 -14.23
C ASP A 187 11.46 -24.06 -12.75
N ASP A 188 10.95 -25.28 -12.46
CA ASP A 188 10.54 -25.78 -11.14
C ASP A 188 11.60 -25.71 -10.00
N GLN A 189 12.76 -25.08 -10.20
CA GLN A 189 13.78 -24.81 -9.16
C GLN A 189 13.54 -23.51 -8.35
N VAL A 190 12.44 -22.78 -8.61
CA VAL A 190 12.03 -21.55 -7.91
C VAL A 190 11.72 -21.75 -6.42
N TYR A 191 11.44 -22.99 -5.99
CA TYR A 191 11.27 -23.32 -4.57
C TYR A 191 12.48 -22.90 -3.71
N SER A 192 13.67 -22.74 -4.30
CA SER A 192 14.85 -22.27 -3.58
C SER A 192 14.77 -20.80 -3.15
N VAL A 193 14.06 -19.91 -3.86
CA VAL A 193 13.91 -18.50 -3.47
C VAL A 193 12.94 -18.38 -2.30
N GLY A 194 11.79 -19.06 -2.37
CA GLY A 194 10.83 -19.14 -1.25
C GLY A 194 11.45 -19.75 0.01
N ALA A 195 12.14 -20.88 -0.13
CA ALA A 195 12.82 -21.53 0.99
C ALA A 195 13.95 -20.67 1.61
N ARG A 196 14.67 -19.88 0.79
CA ARG A 196 15.69 -18.95 1.26
C ARG A 196 15.09 -17.75 1.98
N ILE A 197 13.95 -17.24 1.55
CA ILE A 197 13.22 -16.16 2.23
C ILE A 197 12.65 -16.65 3.56
N GLY A 198 12.12 -17.87 3.60
CA GLY A 198 11.73 -18.54 4.84
C GLY A 198 12.87 -18.60 5.87
N SER A 199 14.11 -18.79 5.41
CA SER A 199 15.30 -18.82 6.28
C SER A 199 15.69 -17.45 6.88
N LEU A 200 15.16 -16.35 6.33
CA LEU A 200 15.36 -14.99 6.86
C LEU A 200 14.39 -14.65 8.00
N GLY A 201 13.44 -15.53 8.31
CA GLY A 201 12.47 -15.37 9.39
C GLY A 201 11.06 -14.99 8.94
N TYR A 202 10.88 -14.59 7.68
CA TYR A 202 9.56 -14.36 7.10
C TYR A 202 8.82 -15.68 6.98
N GLN A 203 7.68 -15.83 7.65
CA GLN A 203 6.86 -17.04 7.51
C GLN A 203 6.30 -17.15 6.09
N GLU A 204 6.07 -18.36 5.61
CA GLU A 204 5.36 -18.62 4.34
C GLU A 204 3.93 -18.04 4.33
N ASP A 205 3.38 -17.71 5.51
CA ASP A 205 2.15 -16.94 5.71
C ASP A 205 2.26 -15.46 5.26
N THR A 206 3.47 -15.00 4.93
CA THR A 206 3.70 -13.84 4.07
C THR A 206 3.28 -14.26 2.67
N PHE A 207 1.97 -14.32 2.44
CA PHE A 207 1.33 -14.90 1.26
C PHE A 207 2.14 -14.64 -0.02
N LEU A 208 2.91 -15.65 -0.44
CA LEU A 208 3.61 -15.67 -1.72
C LEU A 208 2.54 -15.77 -2.81
N PHE A 209 2.03 -14.62 -3.25
CA PHE A 209 1.20 -14.57 -4.44
C PHE A 209 2.11 -14.69 -5.65
N PHE A 210 2.08 -15.87 -6.24
CA PHE A 210 2.59 -16.14 -7.57
C PHE A 210 1.58 -15.56 -8.58
N ILE A 211 1.82 -14.33 -9.01
CA ILE A 211 1.00 -13.71 -10.05
C ILE A 211 1.54 -14.21 -11.40
N SER A 212 0.85 -15.18 -11.99
CA SER A 212 1.07 -15.57 -13.38
C SER A 212 0.29 -14.62 -14.27
N ILE A 213 1.00 -13.87 -15.11
CA ILE A 213 0.38 -13.02 -16.13
C ILE A 213 0.33 -13.86 -17.41
N LEU A 214 -0.58 -14.84 -17.46
CA LEU A 214 -0.96 -15.46 -18.73
C LEU A 214 -1.79 -14.43 -19.51
N SER A 215 -1.24 -13.95 -20.63
CA SER A 215 -1.94 -13.11 -21.62
C SER A 215 -2.88 -13.93 -22.49
#